data_AF-A0A2V7HLB0-F1
#
_entry.id   AF-A0A2V7HLB0-F1
#
_cell.length_a   1.000
_cell.length_b   1.000
_cell.length_c   1.000
_cell.angle_alpha   90.00
_cell.angle_beta   90.00
_cell.angle_gamma   90.00
#
_symmetry.space_group_name_H-M   'P 1'
#
loop_
_entity.id
_entity.type
_entity.pdbx_description
1 polymer ?
#
loop_
_entity_poly.entity_id
_entity_poly.type
_entity_poly.pdbx_seq_one_letter_code
_entity_poly.pdbx_strand_id
1 'polypeptide(L)'
;MDFLQSHLDFLLAHLLSIAFWAFLIEAAGIPFPSRILLLVVATLISEPRELALLAAVASAGALIGDHVPYLAGNLTGVRILGFYCRITLGSER
;
A
#
# COMPACT_ATOMS: atom_id res chain seq x y z
N MET A 1 -24.26 -7.39 18.79
CA MET A 1 -23.10 -8.31 18.66
C MET A 1 -22.97 -8.79 17.23
N ASP A 2 -24.07 -9.13 16.57
CA ASP A 2 -24.13 -9.60 15.17
C ASP A 2 -23.44 -8.68 14.15
N PHE A 3 -23.55 -7.35 14.34
CA PHE A 3 -22.88 -6.38 13.47
C PHE A 3 -21.34 -6.50 13.50
N LEU A 4 -20.74 -6.72 14.67
CA LEU A 4 -19.29 -6.86 14.80
C LEU A 4 -18.81 -8.18 14.19
N GLN A 5 -19.57 -9.25 14.39
CA GLN A 5 -19.28 -10.55 13.80
C GLN A 5 -19.31 -10.51 12.28
N SER A 6 -20.33 -9.89 11.67
CA SER A 6 -20.40 -9.81 10.20
C SER A 6 -19.22 -9.06 9.57
N HIS A 7 -18.70 -8.03 10.25
CA HIS A 7 -17.52 -7.30 9.79
C HIS A 7 -16.24 -8.11 9.98
N LEU A 8 -16.11 -8.84 11.09
CA LEU A 8 -14.97 -9.72 11.32
C LEU A 8 -14.93 -10.87 10.31
N ASP A 9 -16.09 -11.49 10.05
CA ASP A 9 -16.21 -12.57 9.05
C ASP A 9 -15.84 -12.05 7.66
N PHE A 10 -16.28 -10.83 7.31
CA PHE A 10 -15.89 -10.17 6.07
C PHE A 10 -14.37 -9.95 5.99
N LEU A 11 -13.74 -9.47 7.07
CA LEU A 11 -12.29 -9.25 7.11
C LEU A 11 -11.52 -10.57 6.97
N LEU A 12 -11.94 -11.61 7.68
CA LEU A 12 -11.33 -12.94 7.62
C LEU A 12 -11.45 -13.56 6.22
N ALA A 13 -12.57 -13.35 5.54
CA ALA A 13 -12.76 -13.79 4.17
C ALA A 13 -11.86 -13.07 3.14
N HIS A 14 -11.34 -11.88 3.48
CA HIS A 14 -10.58 -11.02 2.55
C HIS A 14 -9.15 -10.70 3.01
N LEU A 15 -8.56 -11.52 3.89
CA LEU A 15 -7.24 -11.27 4.49
C LEU A 15 -6.14 -10.97 3.46
N LEU A 16 -6.08 -11.72 2.36
CA LEU A 16 -5.09 -11.51 1.30
C LEU A 16 -5.28 -10.15 0.61
N SER A 17 -6.52 -9.76 0.32
CA SER A 17 -6.84 -8.46 -0.28
C SER A 17 -6.53 -7.31 0.67
N ILE A 18 -6.80 -7.49 1.96
CA ILE A 18 -6.48 -6.49 2.98
C ILE A 18 -4.96 -6.32 3.09
N ALA A 19 -4.20 -7.42 3.10
CA ALA A 19 -2.74 -7.37 3.08
C ALA A 19 -2.21 -6.66 1.83
N PHE A 20 -2.76 -6.94 0.65
CA PHE A 20 -2.41 -6.22 -0.58
C PHE A 20 -2.55 -4.70 -0.43
N TRP A 21 -3.74 -4.25 -0.02
CA TRP A 21 -4.04 -2.84 0.11
C TRP A 21 -3.21 -2.17 1.20
N ALA A 22 -2.99 -2.85 2.33
CA ALA A 22 -2.15 -2.34 3.41
C ALA A 22 -0.73 -2.02 2.93
N PHE A 23 -0.10 -2.94 2.19
CA PHE A 23 1.25 -2.73 1.64
C PHE A 23 1.28 -1.71 0.51
N LEU A 24 0.25 -1.67 -0.35
CA LEU A 24 0.14 -0.68 -1.41
C LEU A 24 0.03 0.74 -0.84
N ILE A 25 -0.83 0.94 0.15
CA ILE A 25 -1.04 2.23 0.81
C ILE A 25 0.23 2.67 1.54
N GLU A 26 0.87 1.77 2.30
CA GLU A 26 2.12 2.09 3.00
C GLU A 26 3.24 2.48 2.03
N ALA A 27 3.45 1.68 0.97
CA ALA A 27 4.48 1.95 -0.03
C ALA A 27 4.19 3.21 -0.86
N ALA A 28 2.92 3.59 -1.03
CA ALA A 28 2.52 4.85 -1.66
C ALA A 28 2.82 6.09 -0.80
N GLY A 29 3.38 5.92 0.40
CA GLY A 29 3.78 7.01 1.30
C GLY A 29 2.73 7.39 2.34
N ILE A 30 1.64 6.65 2.45
CA ILE A 30 0.62 6.86 3.51
C ILE A 30 1.02 6.02 4.72
N PRO A 31 1.21 6.60 5.92
CA PRO A 31 1.62 5.85 7.09
C PRO A 31 0.53 4.83 7.48
N PHE A 32 0.79 3.55 7.22
CA PHE A 32 -0.13 2.45 7.52
C PHE A 32 0.66 1.29 8.18
N PRO A 33 0.10 0.55 9.14
CA PRO A 33 0.84 -0.48 9.89
C PRO A 33 0.83 -1.86 9.18
N SER A 34 1.31 -1.95 7.92
CA SER A 34 1.17 -3.18 7.13
C SER A 34 1.91 -4.39 7.73
N ARG A 35 3.05 -4.17 8.40
CA ARG A 35 3.85 -5.24 9.04
C ARG A 35 3.13 -5.93 10.18
N ILE A 36 2.38 -5.17 11.00
CA ILE A 36 1.59 -5.74 12.09
C ILE A 36 0.47 -6.59 11.50
N LEU A 37 -0.21 -6.07 10.48
CA LEU A 37 -1.27 -6.80 9.78
C LEU A 37 -0.74 -8.08 9.11
N LEU A 38 0.45 -8.04 8.52
CA LEU A 38 1.12 -9.21 7.95
C LEU A 38 1.33 -10.31 9.00
N LEU A 39 1.82 -9.95 10.19
CA LEU A 39 2.02 -10.90 11.28
C LEU A 39 0.68 -11.51 11.73
N VAL A 40 -0.34 -10.68 11.91
CA VAL A 40 -1.69 -11.16 12.29
C VAL A 40 -2.22 -12.14 11.24
N VAL A 41 -2.20 -11.79 9.95
CA VAL A 41 -2.68 -12.66 8.88
C VAL A 41 -1.86 -13.96 8.82
N ALA A 42 -0.54 -13.88 8.95
CA ALA A 42 0.33 -15.06 8.95
C ALA A 42 0.03 -16.03 10.10
N THR A 43 -0.41 -15.54 11.27
CA THR A 43 -0.83 -16.42 12.39
C THR A 43 -2.17 -17.11 12.16
N LEU A 44 -3.01 -16.58 11.27
CA LEU A 44 -4.33 -17.13 10.95
C LEU A 44 -4.28 -18.17 9.82
N ILE A 45 -3.23 -18.13 8.99
CA ILE A 45 -3.03 -19.07 7.88
C ILE A 45 -2.43 -20.36 8.40
N SER A 46 -3.02 -21.50 8.02
CA SER A 46 -2.51 -22.84 8.37
C SER A 46 -1.85 -23.57 7.19
N GLU A 47 -2.16 -23.17 5.94
CA GLU A 47 -1.63 -23.83 4.76
C GLU A 47 -0.38 -23.15 4.19
N PRO A 48 0.68 -23.90 3.84
CA PRO A 48 1.91 -23.34 3.29
C PRO A 48 1.69 -22.62 1.95
N ARG A 49 0.71 -23.08 1.15
CA ARG A 49 0.34 -22.45 -0.11
C ARG A 49 -0.23 -21.03 0.11
N GLU A 50 -1.08 -20.87 1.11
CA GLU A 50 -1.67 -19.58 1.45
C GLU A 50 -0.63 -18.60 2.01
N LEU A 51 0.34 -19.11 2.77
CA LEU A 51 1.46 -18.29 3.24
C LEU A 51 2.30 -17.75 2.07
N ALA A 52 2.57 -18.59 1.07
CA ALA A 52 3.26 -18.16 -0.15
C ALA A 52 2.43 -17.13 -0.93
N LEU A 53 1.11 -17.30 -1.02
CA LEU A 53 0.22 -16.32 -1.64
C LEU A 53 0.20 -14.99 -0.87
N LEU A 54 0.16 -15.03 0.46
CA LEU A 54 0.25 -13.83 1.31
C LEU A 54 1.54 -13.05 1.01
N ALA A 55 2.69 -13.75 0.98
CA ALA A 55 3.96 -13.13 0.64
C ALA A 55 3.93 -12.52 -0.77
N ALA A 56 3.46 -13.26 -1.77
CA ALA A 56 3.37 -12.78 -3.16
C ALA A 56 2.49 -11.53 -3.30
N VAL A 57 1.32 -11.55 -2.66
CA VAL A 57 0.34 -10.45 -2.73
C VAL A 57 0.84 -9.22 -1.96
N ALA A 58 1.42 -9.39 -0.78
CA ALA A 58 2.03 -8.29 -0.03
C ALA A 58 3.21 -7.65 -0.81
N SER A 59 4.09 -8.47 -1.38
CA SER A 59 5.18 -7.99 -2.24
C SER A 59 4.68 -7.25 -3.48
N ALA A 60 3.64 -7.77 -4.14
CA ALA A 60 3.02 -7.10 -5.29
C ALA A 60 2.44 -5.73 -4.90
N GLY A 61 1.73 -5.65 -3.77
CA GLY A 61 1.22 -4.39 -3.23
C GLY A 61 2.33 -3.38 -2.99
N ALA A 62 3.41 -3.80 -2.34
CA ALA A 62 4.57 -2.95 -2.06
C ALA A 62 5.26 -2.45 -3.34
N LEU A 63 5.51 -3.35 -4.31
CA LEU A 63 6.15 -2.99 -5.58
C LEU A 63 5.32 -1.97 -6.37
N ILE A 64 3.99 -2.20 -6.47
CA ILE A 64 3.09 -1.27 -7.15
C ILE A 64 3.05 0.07 -6.41
N GLY A 65 2.90 0.03 -5.08
CA GLY A 65 2.82 1.21 -4.24
C GLY A 65 4.08 2.07 -4.27
N ASP A 66 5.26 1.48 -4.48
CA ASP A 66 6.52 2.21 -4.62
C ASP A 66 6.74 2.73 -6.06
N HIS A 67 6.55 1.88 -7.06
CA HIS A 67 6.91 2.20 -8.44
C HIS A 67 5.95 3.17 -9.12
N VAL A 68 4.65 3.12 -8.80
CA VAL A 68 3.67 4.03 -9.42
C VAL A 68 3.95 5.49 -9.02
N PRO A 69 4.09 5.84 -7.72
CA PRO A 69 4.49 7.19 -7.32
C PRO A 69 5.88 7.58 -7.80
N TYR A 70 6.85 6.66 -7.80
CA TYR A 70 8.18 6.91 -8.33
C TYR A 70 8.12 7.32 -9.80
N LEU A 71 7.42 6.55 -10.64
CA LEU A 71 7.30 6.83 -12.06
C LEU A 71 6.52 8.14 -12.31
N ALA A 72 5.45 8.38 -11.55
CA ALA A 72 4.72 9.64 -11.60
C ALA A 72 5.63 10.83 -11.28
N GLY A 73 6.43 10.73 -10.22
CA GLY A 73 7.41 11.74 -9.82
C GLY A 73 8.51 11.94 -10.86
N ASN A 74 9.03 10.87 -11.44
CA ASN A 74 10.08 10.93 -12.47
C ASN A 74 9.58 11.62 -13.76
N LEU A 75 8.35 11.30 -14.19
CA LEU A 75 7.77 11.85 -15.42
C LEU A 75 7.27 13.29 -15.26
N THR A 76 6.77 13.65 -14.08
CA THR A 76 6.11 14.95 -13.85
C THR A 76 6.92 15.92 -12.98
N GLY A 77 7.99 15.47 -12.34
CA GLY A 77 8.75 16.22 -11.34
C GLY A 77 9.28 17.56 -11.86
N VAL A 78 9.92 17.58 -13.02
CA VAL A 78 10.43 18.83 -13.64
C VAL A 78 9.28 19.79 -13.97
N ARG A 79 8.14 19.26 -14.41
CA ARG A 79 6.96 20.08 -14.76
C ARG A 79 6.32 20.70 -13.52
N ILE A 80 6.19 19.92 -12.44
CA ILE A 80 5.67 20.37 -11.15
C ILE A 80 6.61 21.41 -10.53
N LEU A 81 7.93 21.15 -10.55
CA LEU A 81 8.94 22.08 -10.04
C LEU A 81 8.91 23.39 -10.82
N GLY A 82 8.88 23.34 -12.15
CA GLY A 82 8.77 24.54 -12.98
C GLY A 82 7.46 25.31 -12.76
N PHE A 83 6.35 24.62 -12.46
CA PHE A 83 5.10 25.27 -12.06
C PHE A 83 5.23 25.98 -10.72
N TYR A 84 5.82 25.32 -9.72
CA TYR A 84 6.11 25.91 -8.42
C TYR A 84 6.99 27.15 -8.54
N CYS A 85 8.12 27.07 -9.26
CA CYS A 85 9.02 28.21 -9.44
C CYS A 85 8.36 29.41 -10.14
N ARG A 86 7.42 29.17 -11.08
CA ARG A 86 6.63 30.25 -11.70
C ARG A 86 5.67 30.91 -10.72
N ILE A 87 5.04 30.15 -9.83
CA ILE A 87 4.11 30.68 -8.83
C ILE A 87 4.84 31.43 -7.73
N THR A 88 5.96 30.89 -7.24
CA THR A 88 6.71 31.47 -6.12
C THR A 88 7.66 32.60 -6.55
N LEU A 89 7.73 32.92 -7.85
CA LEU A 89 8.73 33.84 -8.43
C LEU A 89 10.19 33.45 -8.12
N GLY A 90 10.43 32.24 -7.60
CA GLY A 90 11.76 31.75 -7.21
C GLY A 90 12.64 31.28 -8.37
N SER A 91 12.20 31.51 -9.62
CA SER A 91 13.03 31.31 -10.82
C SER A 91 13.71 32.62 -11.20
N GLU A 92 14.47 33.24 -10.29
CA GLU A 92 15.50 34.19 -10.73
C GLU A 92 16.72 33.38 -11.19
N ARG A 93 17.11 33.61 -12.45
CA ARG A 93 18.44 33.23 -12.95
C ARG A 93 19.45 34.22 -12.44
#